data_AF-A0AA51QB62-F1
#
_entry.id   AF-A0AA51QB62-F1
#
_cell.length_a   1.000
_cell.length_b   1.000
_cell.length_c   1.000
_cell.angle_alpha   90.00
_cell.angle_beta   90.00
_cell.angle_gamma   90.00
#
_symmetry.space_group_name_H-M   'P 1'
#
loop_
_entity.id
_entity.type
_entity.pdbx_description
1 polymer ?
#
loop_
_entity_poly.entity_id
_entity_poly.type
_entity_poly.pdbx_seq_one_letter_code
_entity_poly.pdbx_strand_id
1 'polypeptide(L)'
;MNPVNILRRNYPLFIGSLMLLVLLFMTFFGEYLPFIDRNLSETKYTWNEKHIPVAPPYAPSKDYIFGSDELGRDLLSLLVIGAKNTLIIIVLITLIRYLLAIPFAYFAHKRIFGAEFFLNWINAFLGFIPSIVIVVLIATLPPILTNDMRPSS
;
A
#
# COMPACT_ATOMS: atom_id res chain seq x y z
N MET A 1 8.67 -24.99 -30.97
CA MET A 1 7.71 -24.99 -29.84
C MET A 1 6.87 -23.73 -29.97
N ASN A 2 5.55 -23.84 -30.17
CA ASN A 2 4.72 -22.71 -30.60
C ASN A 2 4.38 -21.79 -29.41
N PRO A 3 4.72 -20.49 -29.40
CA PRO A 3 4.55 -19.59 -28.24
C PRO A 3 3.09 -19.52 -27.73
N VAL A 4 2.13 -19.73 -28.63
CA VAL A 4 0.69 -19.74 -28.34
C VAL A 4 0.30 -20.86 -27.35
N ASN A 5 0.97 -22.02 -27.40
CA ASN A 5 0.68 -23.15 -26.52
C ASN A 5 1.21 -22.95 -25.08
N ILE A 6 2.24 -22.11 -24.90
CA ILE A 6 2.75 -21.72 -23.56
C ILE A 6 1.76 -20.78 -22.89
N LEU A 7 1.14 -19.89 -23.67
CA LEU A 7 0.18 -18.88 -23.22
C LEU A 7 -1.13 -19.51 -22.72
N ARG A 8 -1.65 -20.52 -23.43
CA ARG A 8 -2.93 -21.17 -23.09
C ARG A 8 -2.87 -22.05 -21.83
N ARG A 9 -1.70 -22.57 -21.46
CA ARG A 9 -1.53 -23.44 -20.28
C ARG A 9 -1.31 -22.66 -18.98
N ASN A 10 -0.86 -21.40 -19.08
CA ASN A 10 -0.45 -20.57 -17.95
C ASN A 10 -1.25 -19.26 -17.86
N TYR A 11 -2.55 -19.33 -18.14
CA TYR A 11 -3.46 -18.18 -18.04
C TYR A 11 -3.38 -17.40 -16.71
N PRO A 12 -3.27 -18.04 -15.52
CA PRO A 12 -3.14 -17.28 -14.27
C PRO A 12 -1.83 -16.49 -14.17
N LEU A 13 -0.71 -17.00 -14.71
CA LEU A 13 0.56 -16.28 -14.73
C LEU A 13 0.48 -15.06 -15.65
N PHE A 14 -0.18 -15.20 -16.80
CA PHE A 14 -0.34 -14.09 -17.73
C PHE A 14 -1.23 -12.98 -17.15
N ILE A 15 -2.38 -13.33 -16.56
CA ILE A 15 -3.25 -12.36 -15.90
C ILE A 15 -2.49 -11.66 -14.76
N GLY A 16 -1.83 -12.43 -13.88
CA GLY A 16 -1.10 -11.85 -12.76
C GLY A 16 0.02 -10.92 -13.22
N SER A 17 0.79 -11.30 -14.24
CA SER A 17 1.84 -10.46 -14.81
C SER A 17 1.27 -9.20 -15.46
N LEU A 18 0.14 -9.29 -16.16
CA LEU A 18 -0.52 -8.14 -16.78
C LEU A 18 -1.04 -7.17 -15.71
N MET A 19 -1.72 -7.68 -14.67
CA MET A 19 -2.21 -6.88 -13.55
C MET A 19 -1.07 -6.17 -12.81
N LEU A 20 0.03 -6.89 -12.55
CA LEU A 20 1.21 -6.30 -11.91
C LEU A 20 1.82 -5.20 -12.79
N LEU A 21 1.91 -5.41 -14.09
CA LEU A 21 2.46 -4.43 -15.02
C LEU A 21 1.59 -3.17 -15.07
N VAL A 22 0.26 -3.31 -15.10
CA VAL A 22 -0.67 -2.18 -15.01
C VAL A 22 -0.52 -1.43 -13.68
N LEU A 23 -0.38 -2.15 -12.57
CA LEU A 23 -0.21 -1.55 -11.24
C LEU A 23 1.11 -0.79 -11.13
N LEU A 24 2.21 -1.34 -11.64
CA LEU A 24 3.50 -0.66 -11.71
C LEU A 24 3.41 0.57 -12.63
N PHE A 25 2.77 0.43 -13.79
CA PHE A 25 2.57 1.55 -14.71
C PHE A 25 1.81 2.70 -14.04
N MET A 26 0.66 2.41 -13.42
CA MET A 26 -0.12 3.41 -12.67
C MET A 26 0.67 4.03 -11.52
N THR A 27 1.50 3.25 -10.84
CA THR A 27 2.29 3.75 -9.71
C THR A 27 3.38 4.72 -10.14
N PHE A 28 4.13 4.42 -11.20
CA PHE A 28 5.25 5.25 -11.64
C PHE A 28 4.81 6.37 -12.60
N PHE A 29 3.85 6.10 -13.48
CA PHE A 29 3.40 7.02 -14.51
C PHE A 29 2.06 7.68 -14.20
N GLY A 30 1.28 7.16 -13.25
CA GLY A 30 -0.05 7.69 -12.94
C GLY A 30 -0.01 9.12 -12.44
N GLU A 31 1.00 9.51 -11.66
CA GLU A 31 1.16 10.92 -11.26
C GLU A 31 1.32 11.87 -12.47
N TYR A 32 1.80 11.40 -13.63
CA TYR A 32 1.94 12.23 -14.83
C TYR A 32 0.67 12.30 -15.69
N LEU A 33 -0.38 11.54 -15.33
CA LEU A 33 -1.65 11.60 -16.05
C LEU A 33 -2.43 12.86 -15.66
N PRO A 34 -3.09 13.53 -16.61
CA PRO A 34 -3.86 14.76 -16.36
C PRO A 34 -5.10 14.53 -15.48
N PHE A 35 -5.50 13.28 -15.27
CA PHE A 35 -6.63 12.89 -14.43
C PHE A 35 -6.26 12.67 -12.96
N ILE A 36 -4.97 12.83 -12.59
CA ILE A 36 -4.49 12.59 -11.23
C ILE A 36 -4.02 13.91 -10.62
N ASP A 37 -4.70 14.35 -9.56
CA ASP A 37 -4.26 15.48 -8.75
C ASP A 37 -3.18 15.05 -7.75
N ARG A 38 -1.93 15.40 -8.06
CA ARG A 38 -0.76 15.13 -7.21
C ARG A 38 -0.83 15.80 -5.84
N ASN A 39 -1.47 16.95 -5.74
CA ASN A 39 -1.48 17.75 -4.51
C ASN A 39 -2.68 17.41 -3.61
N LEU A 40 -3.55 16.49 -4.05
CA LEU A 40 -4.77 16.09 -3.34
C LEU A 40 -5.54 17.32 -2.84
N SER A 41 -5.78 18.27 -3.74
CA SER A 41 -6.31 19.58 -3.40
C SER A 41 -7.68 19.46 -2.74
N GLU A 42 -7.82 19.97 -1.53
CA GLU A 42 -9.08 19.95 -0.79
C GLU A 42 -10.04 20.99 -1.38
N THR A 43 -11.07 20.52 -2.09
CA THR A 43 -12.04 21.40 -2.72
C THR A 43 -13.31 21.47 -1.87
N LYS A 44 -13.44 22.53 -1.05
CA LYS A 44 -14.54 22.65 -0.07
C LYS A 44 -15.93 22.85 -0.69
N TYR A 45 -16.02 23.44 -1.87
CA TYR A 45 -17.28 23.65 -2.57
C TYR A 45 -17.05 23.56 -4.08
N THR A 46 -17.82 22.71 -4.76
CA THR A 46 -17.95 22.74 -6.22
C THR A 46 -19.34 23.23 -6.60
N TRP A 47 -19.41 23.87 -7.77
CA TRP A 47 -20.67 24.38 -8.31
C TRP A 47 -21.24 23.34 -9.25
N ASN A 48 -22.43 22.84 -8.97
CA ASN A 48 -23.13 21.94 -9.89
C ASN A 48 -23.61 22.71 -11.15
N GLU A 49 -24.02 22.02 -12.22
CA GLU A 49 -24.52 22.61 -13.47
C GLU A 49 -25.66 23.63 -13.25
N LYS A 50 -26.36 23.56 -12.11
CA LYS A 50 -27.44 24.46 -11.69
C LYS A 50 -26.98 25.62 -10.78
N HIS A 51 -25.67 25.86 -10.65
CA HIS A 51 -25.07 26.88 -9.76
C HIS A 51 -25.45 26.73 -8.27
N ILE A 52 -25.72 25.50 -7.83
CA ILE A 52 -25.95 25.17 -6.42
C ILE A 52 -24.60 24.75 -5.83
N PRO A 53 -24.16 25.33 -4.69
CA PRO A 53 -22.97 24.86 -4.00
C PRO A 53 -23.23 23.45 -3.46
N VAL A 54 -22.44 22.48 -3.90
CA VAL A 54 -22.48 21.11 -3.40
C VAL A 54 -21.27 20.90 -2.50
N ALA A 55 -21.51 20.41 -1.30
CA ALA A 55 -20.45 19.99 -0.39
C ALA A 55 -20.00 18.56 -0.75
N PRO A 56 -18.73 18.19 -0.54
CA PRO A 56 -18.28 16.82 -0.66
C PRO A 56 -19.02 15.89 0.33
N PRO A 57 -19.13 14.57 0.06
CA PRO A 57 -18.52 13.85 -1.06
C PRO A 57 -19.24 14.04 -2.40
N TYR A 58 -18.47 14.22 -3.46
CA TYR A 58 -18.96 14.31 -4.84
C TYR A 58 -19.21 12.91 -5.41
N ALA A 59 -20.37 12.72 -6.04
CA ALA A 59 -20.67 11.48 -6.76
C ALA A 59 -19.77 11.33 -8.02
N PRO A 60 -19.61 10.11 -8.55
CA PRO A 60 -18.82 9.88 -9.77
C PRO A 60 -19.25 10.78 -10.93
N SER A 61 -18.31 11.55 -11.47
CA SER A 61 -18.52 12.52 -12.55
C SER A 61 -17.31 12.54 -13.50
N LYS A 62 -17.35 13.36 -14.56
CA LYS A 62 -16.21 13.50 -15.49
C LYS A 62 -14.96 14.05 -14.80
N ASP A 63 -15.15 14.89 -13.78
CA ASP A 63 -14.06 15.49 -13.01
C ASP A 63 -13.62 14.59 -11.85
N TYR A 64 -14.52 13.73 -11.34
CA TYR A 64 -14.27 12.77 -10.27
C TYR A 64 -14.65 11.35 -10.69
N ILE A 65 -13.77 10.63 -11.38
CA ILE A 65 -14.09 9.32 -12.01
C ILE A 65 -14.65 8.30 -11.00
N PHE A 66 -14.13 8.30 -9.77
CA PHE A 66 -14.60 7.44 -8.68
C PHE A 66 -15.35 8.20 -7.58
N GLY A 67 -15.58 9.50 -7.77
CA GLY A 67 -16.11 10.39 -6.74
C GLY A 67 -15.01 10.99 -5.85
N SER A 68 -15.42 11.69 -4.81
CA SER A 68 -14.50 12.30 -3.84
C SER A 68 -14.69 11.76 -2.42
N ASP A 69 -13.66 11.94 -1.60
CA ASP A 69 -13.73 11.73 -0.15
C ASP A 69 -14.50 12.89 0.54
N GLU A 70 -14.74 12.78 1.85
CA GLU A 70 -15.40 13.79 2.71
C GLU A 70 -14.69 15.15 2.67
N LEU A 71 -13.40 15.17 2.34
CA LEU A 71 -12.58 16.38 2.22
C LEU A 71 -12.53 16.95 0.80
N GLY A 72 -13.30 16.38 -0.14
CA GLY A 72 -13.39 16.84 -1.54
C GLY A 72 -12.19 16.45 -2.40
N ARG A 73 -11.37 15.50 -1.96
CA ARG A 73 -10.21 14.97 -2.69
C ARG A 73 -10.66 13.88 -3.66
N ASP A 74 -10.11 13.85 -4.87
CA ASP A 74 -10.42 12.80 -5.85
C ASP A 74 -9.94 11.41 -5.40
N LEU A 75 -10.86 10.44 -5.38
CA LEU A 75 -10.58 9.09 -4.92
C LEU A 75 -9.62 8.34 -5.86
N LEU A 76 -9.68 8.58 -7.17
CA LEU A 76 -8.76 7.96 -8.11
C LEU A 76 -7.31 8.41 -7.83
N SER A 77 -7.12 9.71 -7.66
CA SER A 77 -5.84 10.31 -7.29
C SER A 77 -5.31 9.78 -5.97
N LEU A 78 -6.18 9.66 -4.96
CA LEU A 78 -5.83 9.12 -3.65
C LEU A 78 -5.39 7.65 -3.72
N LEU A 79 -6.04 6.83 -4.55
CA LEU A 79 -5.65 5.44 -4.78
C LEU A 79 -4.31 5.33 -5.48
N VAL A 80 -4.06 6.13 -6.52
CA VAL A 80 -2.79 6.07 -7.29
C VAL A 80 -1.61 6.50 -6.43
N ILE A 81 -1.75 7.63 -5.73
CA ILE A 81 -0.69 8.16 -4.84
C ILE A 81 -0.49 7.22 -3.64
N GLY A 82 -1.57 6.73 -3.04
CA GLY A 82 -1.51 5.75 -1.95
C GLY A 82 -0.80 4.46 -2.37
N ALA A 83 -1.17 3.90 -3.54
CA ALA A 83 -0.55 2.70 -4.08
C ALA A 83 0.96 2.85 -4.29
N LYS A 84 1.41 4.01 -4.77
CA LYS A 84 2.84 4.32 -4.92
C LYS A 84 3.57 4.26 -3.59
N ASN A 85 3.05 4.94 -2.57
CA ASN A 85 3.67 4.95 -1.25
C ASN A 85 3.71 3.55 -0.65
N THR A 86 2.62 2.78 -0.76
CA THR A 86 2.57 1.39 -0.30
C THR A 86 3.60 0.51 -1.02
N LEU A 87 3.75 0.63 -2.35
CA LEU A 87 4.74 -0.16 -3.09
C LEU A 87 6.18 0.15 -2.67
N ILE A 88 6.52 1.43 -2.49
CA ILE A 88 7.84 1.84 -2.02
C ILE A 88 8.13 1.20 -0.65
N ILE A 89 7.16 1.25 0.26
CA ILE A 89 7.27 0.62 1.59
C ILE A 89 7.46 -0.89 1.47
N ILE A 90 6.66 -1.58 0.64
CA ILE A 90 6.77 -3.03 0.42
C ILE A 90 8.15 -3.40 -0.13
N VAL A 91 8.67 -2.66 -1.10
CA VAL A 91 10.01 -2.89 -1.68
C VAL A 91 11.08 -2.72 -0.62
N LEU A 92 11.00 -1.67 0.19
CA LEU A 92 11.95 -1.41 1.27
C LEU A 92 11.92 -2.52 2.34
N ILE A 93 10.73 -2.90 2.80
CA ILE A 93 10.55 -4.00 3.77
C ILE A 93 11.11 -5.30 3.19
N THR A 94 10.83 -5.58 1.93
CA THR A 94 11.30 -6.80 1.26
C THR A 94 12.82 -6.82 1.14
N LEU A 95 13.43 -5.70 0.78
CA LEU A 95 14.88 -5.57 0.66
C LEU A 95 15.56 -5.81 2.02
N ILE A 96 15.11 -5.11 3.08
CA ILE A 96 15.63 -5.27 4.43
C ILE A 96 15.44 -6.72 4.91
N ARG A 97 14.27 -7.32 4.65
CA ARG A 97 13.98 -8.71 5.00
C ARG A 97 15.00 -9.65 4.37
N TYR A 98 15.30 -9.54 3.08
CA TYR A 98 16.27 -10.40 2.42
C TYR A 98 17.70 -10.15 2.90
N LEU A 99 18.06 -8.88 3.12
CA LEU A 99 19.38 -8.50 3.63
C LEU A 99 19.67 -9.15 5.00
N LEU A 100 18.65 -9.27 5.86
CA LEU A 100 18.78 -9.92 7.16
C LEU A 100 18.58 -11.44 7.07
N ALA A 101 17.55 -11.90 6.37
CA ALA A 101 17.19 -13.32 6.33
C ALA A 101 18.28 -14.18 5.67
N ILE A 102 18.94 -13.70 4.61
CA ILE A 102 19.95 -14.50 3.90
C ILE A 102 21.17 -14.80 4.80
N PRO A 103 21.82 -13.81 5.44
CA PRO A 103 22.90 -14.07 6.39
C PRO A 103 22.47 -14.95 7.57
N PHE A 104 21.31 -14.67 8.18
CA PHE A 104 20.81 -15.46 9.30
C PHE A 104 20.55 -16.92 8.91
N ALA A 105 19.93 -17.16 7.76
CA ALA A 105 19.69 -18.51 7.24
C ALA A 105 21.00 -19.24 6.97
N TYR A 106 22.00 -18.56 6.40
CA TYR A 106 23.32 -19.14 6.17
C TYR A 106 24.05 -19.52 7.47
N PHE A 107 24.06 -18.64 8.47
CA PHE A 107 24.69 -18.94 9.77
C PHE A 107 24.00 -20.08 10.51
N ALA A 108 22.67 -20.13 10.46
CA ALA A 108 21.88 -21.21 11.04
C ALA A 108 22.16 -22.55 10.37
N HIS A 109 22.23 -22.57 9.03
CA HIS A 109 22.54 -23.78 8.28
C HIS A 109 23.92 -24.34 8.64
N LYS A 110 24.93 -23.49 8.80
CA LYS A 110 26.27 -23.92 9.19
C LYS A 110 26.40 -24.30 10.68
N ARG A 111 25.32 -24.15 11.48
CA ARG A 111 25.33 -24.36 12.95
C ARG A 111 26.41 -23.55 13.67
N ILE A 112 26.80 -22.41 13.10
CA ILE A 112 27.83 -21.52 13.66
C ILE A 112 27.15 -20.59 14.68
N PHE A 113 27.80 -20.37 15.83
CA PHE A 113 27.36 -19.44 16.89
C PHE A 113 25.95 -19.69 17.48
N GLY A 114 25.39 -20.91 17.35
CA GLY A 114 24.07 -21.21 17.93
C GLY A 114 22.90 -20.46 17.26
N ALA A 115 23.10 -19.95 16.03
CA ALA A 115 22.07 -19.24 15.27
C ALA A 115 20.78 -20.06 15.06
N GLU A 116 20.89 -21.39 14.95
CA GLU A 116 19.74 -22.31 14.90
C GLU A 116 18.86 -22.19 16.16
N PHE A 117 19.47 -22.18 17.35
CA PHE A 117 18.75 -22.02 18.62
C PHE A 117 18.12 -20.63 18.72
N PHE A 118 18.85 -19.58 18.36
CA PHE A 118 18.34 -18.21 18.39
C PHE A 118 17.15 -18.00 17.45
N LEU A 119 17.23 -18.50 16.21
CA LEU A 119 16.13 -18.39 15.25
C LEU A 119 14.91 -19.19 15.68
N ASN A 120 15.09 -20.40 16.21
CA ASN A 120 13.98 -21.20 16.74
C ASN A 120 13.32 -20.51 17.94
N TRP A 121 14.10 -19.88 18.82
CA TRP A 121 13.57 -19.11 19.93
C TRP A 121 12.76 -17.88 19.47
N ILE A 122 13.30 -17.11 18.52
CA ILE A 122 12.57 -15.99 17.90
C ILE A 122 11.29 -16.47 17.22
N ASN A 123 11.36 -17.55 16.44
CA ASN A 123 10.20 -18.09 15.73
C ASN A 123 9.11 -18.55 16.71
N ALA A 124 9.49 -19.22 17.80
CA ALA A 124 8.55 -19.61 18.84
C ALA A 124 7.94 -18.40 19.57
N PHE A 125 8.75 -17.40 19.91
CA PHE A 125 8.31 -16.18 20.57
C PHE A 125 7.36 -15.36 19.68
N LEU A 126 7.74 -15.12 18.42
CA LEU A 126 6.92 -14.38 17.45
C LEU A 126 5.67 -15.15 17.03
N GLY A 127 5.74 -16.47 16.92
CA GLY A 127 4.59 -17.31 16.61
C GLY A 127 3.57 -17.38 17.76
N PHE A 128 4.04 -17.20 19.00
CA PHE A 128 3.17 -17.15 20.18
C PHE A 128 2.40 -15.84 20.30
N ILE A 129 3.00 -14.71 19.90
CA ILE A 129 2.37 -13.38 20.04
C ILE A 129 1.47 -13.11 18.84
N PRO A 130 0.14 -12.94 19.01
CA PRO A 130 -0.73 -12.53 17.92
C PRO A 130 -0.32 -11.14 17.42
N SER A 131 -0.18 -10.98 16.10
CA SER A 131 0.25 -9.72 15.48
C SER A 131 -0.63 -8.53 15.88
N ILE A 132 -1.93 -8.76 16.08
CA ILE A 132 -2.88 -7.73 16.53
C ILE A 132 -2.50 -7.14 17.90
N VAL A 133 -1.97 -7.95 18.82
CA VAL A 133 -1.56 -7.48 20.15
C VAL A 133 -0.42 -6.48 20.03
N ILE A 134 0.56 -6.77 19.16
CA ILE A 134 1.68 -5.87 18.88
C ILE A 134 1.17 -4.55 18.29
N VAL A 135 0.27 -4.63 17.30
CA VAL A 135 -0.31 -3.44 16.66
C VAL A 135 -1.03 -2.56 17.68
N VAL A 136 -1.88 -3.14 18.54
CA VAL A 136 -2.62 -2.39 19.56
C VAL A 136 -1.69 -1.81 20.61
N LEU A 137 -0.68 -2.56 21.06
CA LEU A 137 0.31 -2.07 22.03
C LEU A 137 1.03 -0.85 21.49
N ILE A 138 1.49 -0.90 20.24
CA ILE A 138 2.15 0.22 19.57
C ILE A 138 1.16 1.39 19.41
N ALA A 139 -0.05 1.14 18.90
CA ALA A 139 -1.05 2.18 18.68
C ALA A 139 -1.49 2.90 19.97
N THR A 140 -1.42 2.20 21.11
CA THR A 140 -1.79 2.74 22.43
C THR A 140 -0.63 3.49 23.11
N LEU A 141 0.56 3.56 22.50
CA LEU A 141 1.67 4.31 23.08
C LEU A 141 1.33 5.82 23.14
N PRO A 142 1.66 6.51 24.26
CA PRO A 142 1.31 7.92 24.44
C PRO A 142 1.72 8.84 23.26
N PRO A 143 2.91 8.71 22.65
CA PRO A 143 3.29 9.53 21.50
C PRO A 143 2.39 9.39 20.27
N ILE A 144 1.69 8.26 20.13
CA ILE A 144 0.76 8.00 19.02
C ILE A 144 -0.64 8.53 19.34
N LEU A 145 -1.06 8.41 20.61
CA LEU A 145 -2.35 8.94 21.09
C LEU A 145 -2.37 10.47 21.23
N THR A 146 -1.23 11.10 21.53
CA THR A 146 -1.09 12.55 21.67
C THR A 146 -0.70 13.24 20.37
N ASN A 147 -0.69 12.54 19.24
CA ASN A 147 -0.45 13.17 17.94
C ASN A 147 -1.74 13.87 17.49
N ASP A 148 -1.68 15.20 17.36
CA ASP A 148 -2.79 16.18 17.34
C ASP A 148 -3.79 16.09 16.15
N MET A 149 -3.98 14.92 15.52
CA MET A 149 -4.99 14.71 14.47
C MET A 149 -6.41 14.49 15.01
N ARG A 150 -6.71 15.00 16.20
CA ARG A 150 -8.08 15.10 16.69
C ARG A 150 -8.64 16.43 16.17
N PRO A 151 -9.66 16.46 15.29
CA PRO A 151 -10.39 17.68 15.05
C PRO A 151 -10.96 18.09 16.40
N SER A 152 -10.52 19.23 16.92
CA SER A 152 -11.14 19.86 18.07
C SER A 152 -12.58 20.16 17.68
N SER A 153 -13.49 19.31 18.14
CA SER A 153 -14.93 19.56 18.20
C SER A 153 -15.22 20.91 18.86
#